data_AF-A0A1M5MRJ6-F1
#
_entry.id   AF-A0A1M5MRJ6-F1
#
_cell.length_a   1.000
_cell.length_b   1.000
_cell.length_c   1.000
_cell.angle_alpha   90.00
_cell.angle_beta   90.00
_cell.angle_gamma   90.00
#
_symmetry.space_group_name_H-M   'P 1'
#
loop_
_entity.id
_entity.type
_entity.pdbx_description
1 polymer ?
#
loop_
_entity_poly.entity_id
_entity_poly.type
_entity_poly.pdbx_seq_one_letter_code
_entity_poly.pdbx_strand_id
1 'polypeptide(L)'
;MKTIKLILVLVVFALNHAQAQQQNQTTFKNNDAMKTFVIERVIPGAGNLTAEQLKGISQTSCSVLAEMGPKIEWQQSYVTGDKVYCVYKAENMALIEEHAKKGGFPANSISEVKNVIGPITAKQ
;
A
#
# COMPACT_ATOMS: atom_id res chain seq x y z
N MET A 1 -46.62 -18.60 -29.68
CA MET A 1 -45.67 -19.09 -28.64
C MET A 1 -44.19 -18.97 -29.02
N LYS A 2 -43.80 -19.16 -30.29
CA LYS A 2 -42.39 -19.07 -30.72
C LYS A 2 -41.80 -17.65 -30.66
N THR A 3 -42.61 -16.62 -30.96
CA THR A 3 -42.19 -15.21 -30.95
C THR A 3 -41.93 -14.66 -29.55
N ILE A 4 -42.75 -15.03 -28.56
CA ILE A 4 -42.59 -14.62 -27.15
C ILE A 4 -41.31 -15.22 -26.54
N LYS A 5 -41.00 -16.49 -26.84
CA LYS A 5 -39.75 -17.13 -26.40
C LYS A 5 -38.50 -16.45 -26.97
N LEU A 6 -38.56 -16.01 -28.23
CA LEU A 6 -37.44 -15.34 -28.88
C LEU A 6 -37.17 -13.95 -28.27
N ILE A 7 -38.23 -13.19 -27.97
CA ILE A 7 -38.12 -11.88 -27.29
C ILE A 7 -37.52 -12.04 -25.89
N LEU A 8 -37.96 -13.06 -25.13
CA LEU A 8 -37.44 -13.32 -23.79
C LEU A 8 -35.93 -13.66 -23.79
N VAL A 9 -35.47 -14.45 -24.77
CA VAL A 9 -34.05 -14.81 -24.91
C VAL A 9 -33.19 -13.60 -25.26
N LEU A 10 -33.67 -12.71 -26.13
CA LEU A 10 -32.96 -11.48 -26.50
C LEU A 10 -32.85 -10.49 -25.34
N VAL A 11 -33.89 -10.38 -24.50
CA VAL A 11 -33.86 -9.54 -23.30
C VAL A 11 -32.86 -10.08 -22.26
N VAL A 12 -32.83 -11.40 -22.05
CA VAL A 12 -31.86 -12.04 -21.13
C VAL A 12 -30.42 -11.86 -21.64
N PHE A 13 -30.19 -11.98 -22.95
CA PHE A 13 -28.87 -11.70 -23.54
C PHE A 13 -28.45 -10.23 -23.37
N ALA A 14 -29.36 -9.28 -23.59
CA ALA A 14 -29.07 -7.86 -23.41
C ALA A 14 -28.77 -7.52 -21.94
N LEU A 15 -29.48 -8.12 -20.98
CA LEU A 15 -29.21 -7.97 -19.54
C LEU A 15 -27.83 -8.54 -19.16
N ASN A 16 -27.45 -9.70 -19.69
CA ASN A 16 -26.12 -10.29 -19.47
C ASN A 16 -25.00 -9.41 -20.03
N HIS A 17 -25.19 -8.79 -21.20
CA HIS A 17 -24.21 -7.85 -21.77
C HIS A 17 -24.05 -6.57 -20.94
N ALA A 18 -25.15 -6.02 -20.40
CA ALA A 18 -25.10 -4.86 -19.52
C ALA A 18 -24.32 -5.15 -18.22
N GLN A 19 -24.47 -6.35 -17.65
CA GLN A 19 -23.73 -6.78 -16.45
C GLN A 19 -22.22 -6.96 -16.72
N ALA A 20 -21.83 -7.45 -17.90
CA ALA A 20 -20.42 -7.60 -18.27
C ALA A 20 -19.68 -6.26 -18.49
N GLN A 21 -20.38 -5.20 -18.92
CA GLN A 21 -19.79 -3.87 -19.04
C GLN A 21 -19.61 -3.16 -17.69
N GLN A 22 -20.40 -3.51 -16.67
CA GLN A 22 -20.31 -2.91 -15.34
C GLN A 22 -19.05 -3.34 -14.57
N GLN A 23 -18.56 -4.57 -14.79
CA GLN A 23 -17.31 -5.06 -14.18
C GLN A 23 -16.04 -4.41 -14.75
N ASN A 24 -16.10 -3.85 -15.97
CA ASN A 24 -14.96 -3.17 -16.59
C ASN A 24 -14.89 -1.66 -16.27
N GLN A 25 -15.87 -1.12 -15.53
CA GLN A 25 -15.83 0.27 -15.06
C GLN A 25 -15.43 0.40 -13.59
N THR A 26 -15.45 -0.68 -12.81
CA THR A 26 -14.89 -0.71 -11.45
C THR A 26 -13.37 -0.90 -11.42
N THR A 27 -12.73 -1.24 -12.54
CA THR A 27 -11.28 -1.46 -12.63
C THR A 27 -10.47 -0.25 -13.13
N PHE A 28 -11.13 0.88 -13.48
CA PHE A 28 -10.46 2.08 -14.00
C PHE A 28 -10.93 3.39 -13.35
N LYS A 29 -11.24 3.38 -12.05
CA LYS A 29 -11.37 4.61 -11.27
C LYS A 29 -10.42 4.57 -10.06
N ASN A 30 -9.40 5.43 -10.17
CA ASN A 30 -8.42 5.87 -9.17
C ASN A 30 -7.17 4.99 -9.01
N ASN A 31 -6.22 5.15 -9.93
CA ASN A 31 -4.78 5.01 -9.61
C ASN A 31 -4.23 6.28 -8.91
N ASP A 32 -5.11 7.15 -8.41
CA ASP A 32 -4.82 8.13 -7.36
C ASP A 32 -5.25 7.51 -6.02
N ALA A 33 -4.48 7.53 -4.94
CA ALA A 33 -3.22 8.19 -4.73
C ALA A 33 -2.58 7.57 -3.50
N MET A 34 -1.79 6.50 -3.66
CA MET A 34 -0.94 6.07 -2.57
C MET A 34 -0.09 7.26 -2.14
N LYS A 35 -0.21 7.63 -0.87
CA LYS A 35 0.55 8.72 -0.27
C LYS A 35 1.87 8.16 0.22
N THR A 36 2.91 8.98 0.17
CA THR A 36 4.18 8.64 0.79
C THR A 36 4.15 9.02 2.26
N PHE A 37 4.55 8.10 3.12
CA PHE A 37 4.70 8.30 4.55
C PHE A 37 6.15 8.10 4.95
N VAL A 38 6.64 8.97 5.84
CA VAL A 38 7.89 8.79 6.58
C VAL A 38 7.54 8.38 7.99
N ILE A 39 8.12 7.28 8.44
CA ILE A 39 7.88 6.68 9.75
C ILE A 39 9.17 6.76 10.56
N GLU A 40 9.10 7.34 11.75
CA GLU A 40 10.18 7.25 12.74
C GLU A 40 9.89 6.12 13.72
N ARG A 41 10.88 5.25 13.92
CA ARG A 41 10.83 4.12 14.86
C ARG A 41 11.98 4.25 15.84
N VAL A 42 11.69 4.39 17.13
CA VAL A 42 12.69 4.39 18.20
C VAL A 42 13.00 2.93 18.55
N ILE A 43 14.21 2.51 18.22
CA ILE A 43 14.73 1.16 18.48
C ILE A 43 16.15 1.35 19.04
N PRO A 44 16.32 1.37 20.37
CA PRO A 44 17.62 1.59 20.99
C PRO A 44 18.68 0.62 20.46
N GLY A 45 19.83 1.15 20.05
CA GLY A 45 20.93 0.38 19.47
C GLY A 45 20.66 -0.20 18.08
N ALA A 46 19.68 0.30 17.33
CA ALA A 46 19.38 -0.16 15.96
C ALA A 46 20.61 -0.20 15.04
N GLY A 47 21.51 0.78 15.17
CA GLY A 47 22.75 0.87 14.37
C GLY A 47 23.79 -0.21 14.70
N ASN A 48 23.63 -0.89 15.84
CA ASN A 48 24.49 -2.00 16.25
C ASN A 48 23.93 -3.37 15.83
N LEU A 49 22.76 -3.41 15.19
CA LEU A 49 22.18 -4.65 14.71
C LEU A 49 23.04 -5.26 13.61
N THR A 50 23.23 -6.58 13.68
CA THR A 50 23.96 -7.32 12.66
C THR A 50 23.16 -7.40 11.36
N ALA A 51 23.85 -7.70 10.26
CA ALA A 51 23.19 -7.92 8.97
C ALA A 51 22.10 -9.03 9.05
N GLU A 52 22.33 -10.06 9.86
CA GLU A 52 21.36 -11.14 10.07
C GLU A 52 20.12 -10.66 10.84
N GLN A 53 20.30 -9.84 11.87
CA GLN A 53 19.18 -9.24 12.61
C GLN A 53 18.37 -8.30 11.72
N LEU A 54 19.04 -7.46 10.93
CA LEU A 54 18.38 -6.57 9.96
C LEU A 54 17.62 -7.35 8.88
N LYS A 55 18.18 -8.46 8.41
CA LYS A 55 17.51 -9.39 7.50
C LYS A 55 16.25 -9.96 8.15
N GLY A 56 16.32 -10.41 9.40
CA GLY A 56 15.16 -10.93 10.14
C GLY A 56 14.03 -9.90 10.24
N ILE A 57 14.35 -8.65 10.61
CA ILE A 57 13.38 -7.54 10.67
C ILE A 57 12.72 -7.32 9.30
N SER A 58 13.52 -7.35 8.23
CA SER A 58 13.03 -7.18 6.85
C SER A 58 12.08 -8.32 6.45
N GLN A 59 12.41 -9.57 6.79
CA GLN A 59 11.56 -10.73 6.51
C GLN A 59 10.21 -10.64 7.21
N THR A 60 10.18 -10.26 8.49
CA THR A 60 8.94 -10.05 9.23
C THR A 60 8.08 -8.95 8.58
N SER A 61 8.69 -7.81 8.23
CA SER A 61 7.98 -6.72 7.54
C SER A 61 7.35 -7.19 6.22
N CYS A 62 8.11 -7.91 5.39
CA CYS A 62 7.65 -8.43 4.11
C CYS A 62 6.53 -9.47 4.25
N SER A 63 6.59 -10.34 5.28
CA SER A 63 5.52 -11.31 5.56
C SER A 63 4.20 -10.61 5.84
N VAL A 64 4.22 -9.59 6.70
CA VAL A 64 3.02 -8.80 7.03
C VAL A 64 2.49 -8.05 5.80
N LEU A 65 3.38 -7.48 4.98
CA LEU A 65 2.98 -6.82 3.74
C LEU A 65 2.29 -7.78 2.76
N ALA A 66 2.80 -9.01 2.63
CA ALA A 66 2.18 -10.03 1.78
C ALA A 66 0.75 -10.36 2.23
N GLU A 67 0.48 -10.38 3.54
CA GLU A 67 -0.87 -10.57 4.10
C GLU A 67 -1.78 -9.35 3.88
N MET A 68 -1.22 -8.14 3.92
CA MET A 68 -1.98 -6.89 3.79
C MET A 68 -2.30 -6.52 2.34
N GLY A 69 -1.57 -7.10 1.38
CA GLY A 69 -1.79 -6.88 -0.05
C GLY A 69 -1.30 -5.51 -0.55
N PRO A 70 -1.65 -5.12 -1.78
CA PRO A 70 -0.98 -4.04 -2.52
C PRO A 70 -1.34 -2.62 -2.07
N LYS A 71 -2.23 -2.47 -1.09
CA LYS A 71 -2.66 -1.16 -0.54
C LYS A 71 -1.59 -0.45 0.29
N ILE A 72 -0.49 -1.14 0.59
CA ILE A 72 0.68 -0.66 1.33
C ILE A 72 1.95 -1.25 0.71
N GLU A 73 2.99 -0.44 0.60
CA GLU A 73 4.26 -0.83 0.01
C GLU A 73 5.40 -0.23 0.82
N TRP A 74 6.34 -1.06 1.25
CA TRP A 74 7.59 -0.60 1.86
C TRP A 74 8.57 -0.24 0.76
N GLN A 75 9.08 1.01 0.75
CA GLN A 75 10.09 1.44 -0.22
C GLN A 75 11.50 1.12 0.28
N GLN A 76 11.82 1.60 1.48
CA GLN A 76 13.14 1.43 2.11
C GLN A 76 13.12 1.86 3.58
N SER A 77 14.17 1.48 4.30
CA SER A 77 14.42 1.95 5.66
C SER A 77 15.87 2.39 5.81
N TYR A 78 16.08 3.46 6.57
CA TYR A 78 17.37 3.96 6.98
C TYR A 78 17.57 3.64 8.45
N VAL A 79 18.58 2.80 8.73
CA VAL A 79 18.98 2.47 10.09
C VAL A 79 20.03 3.49 10.53
N THR A 80 19.80 4.11 11.69
CA THR A 80 20.72 5.07 12.31
C THR A 80 21.16 4.54 13.68
N GLY A 81 21.64 5.38 14.60
CA GLY A 81 22.03 4.95 15.96
C GLY A 81 20.90 4.26 16.72
N ASP A 82 19.95 5.02 17.24
CA ASP A 82 18.83 4.50 18.06
C ASP A 82 17.47 4.53 17.34
N LYS A 83 17.49 4.83 16.03
CA LYS A 83 16.26 5.01 15.26
C LYS A 83 16.35 4.35 13.89
N VAL A 84 15.19 3.93 13.41
CA VAL A 84 14.98 3.53 12.02
C VAL A 84 13.95 4.46 11.40
N TYR A 85 14.27 5.01 10.23
CA TYR A 85 13.36 5.83 9.43
C TYR A 85 12.90 5.04 8.23
N CYS A 86 11.60 4.81 8.10
CA CYS A 86 11.06 4.05 6.98
C CYS A 86 10.30 4.96 6.02
N VAL A 87 10.38 4.65 4.73
CA VAL A 87 9.55 5.28 3.69
C VAL A 87 8.59 4.23 3.16
N TYR A 88 7.30 4.54 3.24
CA TYR A 88 6.23 3.67 2.74
C TYR A 88 5.35 4.45 1.76
N LYS A 89 4.73 3.74 0.84
CA LYS A 89 3.54 4.21 0.13
C LYS A 89 2.33 3.47 0.71
N ALA A 90 1.22 4.17 0.94
CA ALA A 90 -0.02 3.54 1.36
C ALA A 90 -1.24 4.37 0.97
N GLU A 91 -2.41 3.74 0.86
CA GLU A 91 -3.67 4.44 0.61
C GLU A 91 -4.05 5.41 1.76
N ASN A 92 -3.65 5.10 3.00
CA ASN A 92 -3.90 5.92 4.18
C ASN A 92 -2.95 5.56 5.35
N MET A 93 -2.93 6.40 6.38
CA MET A 93 -2.09 6.24 7.58
C MET A 93 -2.43 4.98 8.39
N ALA A 94 -3.71 4.59 8.45
CA ALA A 94 -4.15 3.44 9.26
C ALA A 94 -3.52 2.12 8.78
N LEU A 95 -3.20 2.01 7.49
CA LEU A 95 -2.45 0.85 6.96
C LEU A 95 -1.02 0.78 7.50
N ILE A 96 -0.37 1.91 7.71
CA ILE A 96 0.98 1.96 8.31
C ILE A 96 0.92 1.51 9.78
N GLU A 97 -0.09 1.97 10.51
CA GLU A 97 -0.33 1.56 11.91
C GLU A 97 -0.65 0.06 12.01
N GLU A 98 -1.51 -0.45 11.13
CA GLU A 98 -1.85 -1.88 11.07
C GLU A 98 -0.62 -2.73 10.77
N HIS A 99 0.23 -2.31 9.81
CA HIS A 99 1.48 -3.00 9.50
C HIS A 99 2.42 -3.06 10.69
N ALA A 100 2.63 -1.93 11.37
CA ALA A 100 3.48 -1.85 12.55
C ALA A 100 2.95 -2.75 13.69
N LYS A 101 1.63 -2.73 13.93
CA LYS A 101 0.96 -3.58 14.92
C LYS A 101 1.12 -5.07 14.62
N LYS A 102 0.89 -5.48 13.37
CA LYS A 102 1.04 -6.89 12.94
C LYS A 102 2.50 -7.35 12.98
N GLY A 103 3.43 -6.48 12.61
CA GLY A 103 4.88 -6.77 12.61
C GLY A 103 5.54 -6.70 13.99
N GLY A 104 4.85 -6.18 15.00
CA GLY A 104 5.41 -6.01 16.35
C GLY A 104 6.51 -4.94 16.43
N PHE A 105 6.55 -4.00 15.47
CA PHE A 105 7.53 -2.92 15.43
C PHE A 105 6.91 -1.59 15.86
N PRO A 106 7.66 -0.69 16.52
CA PRO A 106 7.13 0.61 16.91
C PRO A 106 6.93 1.49 15.67
N ALA A 107 5.93 2.36 15.71
CA ALA A 107 5.71 3.45 14.74
C ALA A 107 5.48 4.75 15.51
N ASN A 108 6.53 5.23 16.17
CA ASN A 108 6.46 6.34 17.13
C ASN A 108 5.94 7.63 16.49
N SER A 109 6.28 7.87 15.23
CA SER A 109 5.72 8.95 14.42
C SER A 109 5.46 8.48 13.01
N ILE A 110 4.32 8.88 12.43
CA ILE A 110 3.94 8.62 11.04
C ILE A 110 3.55 9.96 10.42
N SER A 111 4.28 10.39 9.40
CA SER A 111 4.07 11.69 8.75
C SER A 111 3.82 11.50 7.25
N GLU A 112 2.72 12.03 6.74
CA GLU A 112 2.48 12.10 5.30
C GLU A 112 3.44 13.12 4.67
N VAL A 113 4.14 12.72 3.61
CA VAL A 113 5.01 13.60 2.83
C VAL A 113 4.14 14.50 1.95
N LYS A 114 4.16 15.81 2.22
CA LYS A 114 3.41 16.79 1.43
C LYS A 114 4.18 17.33 0.23
N ASN A 115 5.51 17.41 0.34
CA ASN A 115 6.40 17.84 -0.73
C ASN A 115 7.78 17.19 -0.54
N VAL A 116 8.53 17.06 -1.62
CA VAL A 116 9.93 16.60 -1.60
C VAL A 116 10.79 17.71 -2.19
N ILE A 117 11.81 18.14 -1.44
CA ILE A 117 12.79 19.12 -1.90
C ILE A 117 14.16 18.46 -2.10
N GLY A 118 14.92 18.95 -3.07
CA GLY A 118 16.29 18.50 -3.33
C GLY A 118 17.03 19.43 -4.29
N PRO A 119 18.22 19.04 -4.78
CA PRO A 119 19.02 19.86 -5.70
C PRO A 119 18.30 20.26 -6.98
N ILE A 120 17.30 19.50 -7.40
CA ILE A 120 16.45 19.84 -8.55
C ILE A 120 15.47 20.96 -8.20
N THR A 121 14.81 20.91 -7.04
CA THR A 121 13.93 21.97 -6.56
C THR A 121 14.65 23.32 -6.45
N ALA A 122 15.95 23.30 -6.13
CA ALA A 122 16.76 24.52 -6.08
C ALA A 122 16.99 25.20 -7.45
N LYS A 123 16.63 24.54 -8.56
CA LYS A 123 16.83 25.00 -9.94
C LYS A 123 15.51 25.20 -10.71
N GLN A 124 14.37 25.07 -10.03
CA GLN A 124 13.04 25.22 -10.63
C GLN A 124 12.66 26.70 -10.81
#